data_AF-A0A927NLC0-F1
#
_entry.id   AF-A0A927NLC0-F1
#
_cell.length_a   1.000
_cell.length_b   1.000
_cell.length_c   1.000
_cell.angle_alpha   90.00
_cell.angle_beta   90.00
_cell.angle_gamma   90.00
#
_symmetry.space_group_name_H-M   'P 1'
#
loop_
_entity.id
_entity.type
_entity.pdbx_description
1 polymer ?
#
loop_
_entity_poly.entity_id
_entity_poly.type
_entity_poly.pdbx_seq_one_letter_code
_entity_poly.pdbx_strand_id
1 'polypeptide(L)'
;MKNCPNCNGEVKDTAKFCKHCGTKIEQKQICSQCGATLDCDSDFCEECGTSLKQNANNFFDTGKKVNSSTLNDDPWANVDDDPWLAVDNQVKALEKSKENKYQSGMECDLNEQYRQAFDYFKQSAELGHAEAQFILATYYRDGKGCSMPDREKACEWFFKSAENGSLAGMVYAGEICQYTYKNPQKAKEWYQKASTQNYADGTVHLAQLVFNQNKEDYAYAVDMVQEACRTHNKIAKQGLISLCNDVVHYLNSKMQKTQGNLSKQQIMQEIKKYESLAKMYSY
;
A
#
# COMPACT_ATOMS: atom_id res chain seq x y z
N MET A 1 -32.38 -38.32 20.26
CA MET A 1 -32.39 -37.11 21.12
C MET A 1 -30.98 -36.88 21.60
N LYS A 2 -30.33 -35.79 21.20
CA LYS A 2 -28.99 -35.42 21.71
C LYS A 2 -29.19 -34.68 23.03
N ASN A 3 -28.57 -35.17 24.11
CA ASN A 3 -28.58 -34.50 25.41
C ASN A 3 -27.38 -33.56 25.50
N CYS A 4 -27.56 -32.39 26.12
CA CYS A 4 -26.47 -31.44 26.33
C CYS A 4 -25.39 -32.06 27.24
N PRO A 5 -24.10 -32.12 26.82
CA PRO A 5 -23.04 -32.74 27.64
C PRO A 5 -22.76 -31.99 28.95
N ASN A 6 -23.20 -30.73 29.08
CA ASN A 6 -22.97 -29.91 30.27
C ASN A 6 -24.09 -30.01 31.33
N CYS A 7 -25.31 -30.39 30.95
CA CYS A 7 -26.45 -30.42 31.89
C CYS A 7 -27.45 -31.56 31.65
N ASN A 8 -27.20 -32.42 30.66
CA ASN A 8 -28.08 -33.49 30.17
C ASN A 8 -29.50 -33.06 29.73
N GLY A 9 -29.76 -31.75 29.59
CA GLY A 9 -31.05 -31.23 29.13
C GLY A 9 -31.32 -31.45 27.62
N GLU A 10 -32.60 -31.41 27.25
CA GLU A 10 -33.05 -31.55 25.85
C GLU A 10 -32.59 -30.38 24.96
N VAL A 11 -32.11 -30.74 23.78
CA VAL A 11 -31.58 -29.83 22.75
C VAL A 11 -32.57 -29.72 21.59
N LYS A 12 -32.89 -28.50 21.15
CA LYS A 12 -33.79 -28.22 20.02
C LYS A 12 -33.04 -27.68 18.81
N ASP A 13 -33.43 -28.12 17.61
CA ASP A 13 -32.86 -27.66 16.35
C ASP A 13 -33.51 -26.35 15.90
N THR A 14 -32.69 -25.40 15.44
CA THR A 14 -33.17 -24.15 14.82
C THR A 14 -32.55 -23.99 13.43
N ALA A 15 -33.37 -23.60 12.46
CA ALA A 15 -32.93 -23.34 11.08
C ALA A 15 -32.66 -21.84 10.88
N LYS A 16 -31.59 -21.54 10.14
CA LYS A 16 -31.28 -20.18 9.63
C LYS A 16 -31.21 -20.21 8.11
N PHE A 17 -31.18 -19.04 7.49
CA PHE A 17 -31.01 -18.88 6.05
C PHE A 17 -29.77 -18.04 5.75
N CYS A 18 -29.03 -18.38 4.70
CA CYS A 18 -27.91 -17.58 4.22
C CYS A 18 -28.41 -16.20 3.77
N LYS A 19 -27.87 -15.12 4.32
CA LYS A 19 -28.26 -13.76 3.94
C LYS A 19 -27.84 -13.37 2.52
N HIS A 20 -26.89 -14.10 1.93
CA HIS A 20 -26.37 -13.83 0.59
C HIS A 20 -27.14 -14.59 -0.51
N CYS A 21 -27.35 -15.89 -0.36
CA CYS A 21 -27.98 -16.73 -1.39
C CYS A 21 -29.35 -17.33 -1.01
N GLY A 22 -29.81 -17.13 0.24
CA GLY A 22 -31.12 -17.62 0.70
C GLY A 22 -31.18 -19.11 1.06
N THR A 23 -30.08 -19.86 0.92
CA THR A 23 -30.02 -21.30 1.23
C THR A 23 -30.32 -21.57 2.71
N LYS A 24 -31.14 -22.59 2.99
CA LYS A 24 -31.44 -23.05 4.34
C LYS A 24 -30.18 -23.67 4.96
N ILE A 25 -29.69 -23.07 6.04
CA ILE A 25 -28.55 -23.55 6.83
C ILE A 25 -29.09 -24.12 8.13
N GLU A 26 -28.90 -25.42 8.36
CA GLU A 26 -29.36 -26.09 9.58
C GLU A 26 -28.32 -25.99 10.68
N GLN A 27 -28.29 -24.91 11.46
CA GLN A 27 -27.31 -24.78 12.53
C GLN A 27 -27.78 -23.85 13.66
N LYS A 28 -28.37 -24.44 14.71
CA LYS A 28 -28.09 -24.13 16.12
C LYS A 28 -28.88 -25.09 17.01
N GLN A 29 -28.13 -25.93 17.73
CA GLN A 29 -28.65 -26.81 18.77
C GLN A 29 -28.56 -26.08 20.10
N ILE A 30 -29.69 -25.58 20.61
CA ILE A 30 -29.75 -24.82 21.87
C ILE A 30 -30.32 -25.73 22.95
N CYS A 31 -29.58 -25.88 24.06
CA CYS A 31 -30.11 -26.54 25.24
C CYS A 31 -31.13 -25.63 25.93
N SER A 32 -32.36 -26.12 26.08
CA SER A 32 -33.45 -25.35 26.69
C SER A 32 -33.26 -25.07 28.19
N GLN A 33 -32.36 -25.82 28.84
CA GLN A 33 -32.13 -25.76 30.29
C GLN A 33 -31.00 -24.83 30.70
N CYS A 34 -29.90 -24.77 29.93
CA CYS A 34 -28.72 -23.96 30.26
C CYS A 34 -28.38 -22.90 29.21
N GLY A 35 -29.08 -22.89 28.07
CA GLY A 35 -28.84 -21.93 26.98
C GLY A 35 -27.57 -22.19 26.17
N ALA A 36 -26.82 -23.27 26.45
CA ALA A 36 -25.60 -23.59 25.72
C ALA A 36 -25.89 -23.90 24.24
N THR A 37 -25.16 -23.25 23.35
CA THR A 37 -25.12 -23.52 21.91
C THR A 37 -24.08 -24.60 21.62
N LEU A 38 -24.50 -25.69 20.98
CA LEU A 38 -23.61 -26.68 20.39
C LEU A 38 -23.42 -26.30 18.92
N ASP A 39 -22.23 -25.77 18.60
CA ASP A 39 -21.89 -25.33 17.26
C ASP A 39 -21.66 -26.53 16.33
N CYS A 40 -21.82 -26.27 15.04
CA CYS A 40 -21.73 -27.24 13.97
C CYS A 40 -20.67 -26.71 13.02
N ASP A 41 -19.71 -27.56 12.69
CA ASP A 41 -18.33 -27.21 12.34
C ASP A 41 -18.12 -26.58 10.94
N SER A 42 -19.07 -25.80 10.44
CA SER A 42 -18.95 -25.17 9.12
C SER A 42 -19.06 -23.65 9.21
N ASP A 43 -17.91 -22.98 9.08
CA ASP A 43 -17.76 -21.53 9.12
C ASP A 43 -18.21 -20.83 7.82
N PHE A 44 -18.65 -21.61 6.83
CA PHE A 44 -18.96 -21.16 5.48
C PHE A 44 -20.26 -21.77 4.96
N CYS A 45 -21.00 -21.01 4.14
CA CYS A 45 -22.08 -21.59 3.36
C CYS A 45 -21.50 -22.46 2.24
N GLU A 46 -21.73 -23.77 2.28
CA GLU A 46 -21.14 -24.72 1.32
C GLU A 46 -21.54 -24.47 -0.15
N GLU A 47 -22.68 -23.82 -0.40
CA GLU A 47 -23.12 -23.50 -1.77
C GLU A 47 -22.47 -22.24 -2.35
N CYS A 48 -22.11 -21.24 -1.54
CA CYS A 48 -21.61 -19.95 -2.04
C CYS A 48 -20.31 -19.47 -1.39
N GLY A 49 -19.73 -20.27 -0.48
CA GLY A 49 -18.48 -19.95 0.22
C GLY A 49 -18.56 -18.76 1.17
N THR A 50 -19.75 -18.21 1.45
CA THR A 50 -19.89 -17.00 2.28
C THR A 50 -19.71 -17.35 3.76
N SER A 51 -18.82 -16.63 4.46
CA SER A 51 -18.59 -16.84 5.90
C SER A 51 -19.82 -16.50 6.75
N LEU A 52 -20.14 -17.38 7.70
CA LEU A 52 -21.34 -17.30 8.54
C LEU A 52 -21.08 -16.70 9.94
N LYS A 53 -19.81 -16.49 10.32
CA LYS A 53 -19.43 -15.92 11.61
C LYS A 53 -19.44 -14.38 11.57
N GLN A 54 -20.57 -13.80 11.98
CA GLN A 54 -20.56 -12.44 12.54
C GLN A 54 -20.17 -12.53 14.02
N ASN A 55 -18.89 -12.33 14.34
CA ASN A 55 -18.40 -11.79 15.62
C ASN A 55 -16.89 -11.55 15.54
N ALA A 56 -16.52 -10.31 15.23
CA ALA A 56 -15.22 -9.77 15.61
C ALA A 56 -15.17 -9.77 17.15
N ASN A 57 -14.28 -10.57 17.78
CA ASN A 57 -13.75 -10.31 19.13
C ASN A 57 -12.76 -11.35 19.68
N ASN A 58 -12.46 -12.47 19.01
CA ASN A 58 -11.51 -13.47 19.54
C ASN A 58 -10.26 -13.68 18.66
N PHE A 59 -9.48 -12.63 18.40
CA PHE A 59 -8.16 -12.73 17.75
C PHE A 59 -7.00 -12.24 18.64
N PHE A 60 -7.29 -11.97 19.92
CA PHE A 60 -6.38 -11.30 20.85
C PHE A 60 -5.87 -12.23 21.95
N ASP A 61 -5.02 -13.19 21.61
CA ASP A 61 -4.13 -13.78 22.61
C ASP A 61 -2.94 -14.46 21.94
N THR A 62 -1.82 -13.74 21.79
CA THR A 62 -0.44 -14.26 21.86
C THR A 62 0.56 -13.13 21.59
N GLY A 63 0.73 -12.29 22.61
CA GLY A 63 1.94 -11.48 22.70
C GLY A 63 3.16 -12.39 22.92
N LYS A 64 4.02 -12.53 21.91
CA LYS A 64 5.42 -12.92 22.12
C LYS A 64 6.33 -11.93 21.42
N LYS A 65 7.05 -11.16 22.23
CA LYS A 65 8.24 -10.41 21.80
C LYS A 65 9.28 -11.39 21.26
N VAL A 66 9.78 -11.18 20.06
CA VAL A 66 10.97 -11.88 19.56
C VAL A 66 12.08 -10.86 19.37
N ASN A 67 13.19 -11.07 20.09
CA ASN A 67 14.40 -10.25 20.02
C ASN A 67 15.25 -10.64 18.81
N SER A 68 15.90 -9.63 18.24
CA SER A 68 16.86 -9.66 17.13
C SER A 68 18.11 -10.49 17.43
N SER A 69 18.52 -11.35 16.50
CA SER A 69 19.94 -11.68 16.20
C SER A 69 20.15 -12.82 15.18
N THR A 70 19.11 -13.44 14.64
CA THR A 70 19.25 -14.36 13.51
C THR A 70 18.09 -14.16 12.55
N LEU A 71 18.38 -13.93 11.26
CA LEU A 71 17.74 -14.57 10.08
C LEU A 71 17.93 -13.66 8.85
N ASN A 72 18.76 -14.14 7.92
CA ASN A 72 18.79 -13.74 6.51
C ASN A 72 17.64 -14.43 5.73
N ASP A 73 16.54 -14.75 6.41
CA ASP A 73 15.32 -15.29 5.85
C ASP A 73 14.18 -14.40 6.32
N ASP A 74 13.34 -13.97 5.38
CA ASP A 74 12.16 -13.14 5.62
C ASP A 74 11.36 -13.66 6.85
N PRO A 75 11.22 -12.87 7.94
CA PRO A 75 10.50 -13.29 9.15
C PRO A 75 9.02 -13.64 8.92
N TRP A 76 8.49 -13.38 7.71
CA TRP A 76 7.07 -13.47 7.36
C TRP A 76 6.74 -14.57 6.34
N ALA A 77 7.64 -15.53 6.11
CA ALA A 77 7.42 -16.61 5.13
C ALA A 77 6.30 -17.63 5.48
N ASN A 78 5.62 -17.52 6.62
CA ASN A 78 4.42 -18.31 6.93
C ASN A 78 3.17 -17.43 6.76
N VAL A 79 2.49 -17.63 5.64
CA VAL A 79 1.46 -16.75 5.04
C VAL A 79 0.02 -16.99 5.53
N ASP A 80 -0.22 -17.98 6.39
CA ASP A 80 -1.59 -18.44 6.67
C ASP A 80 -2.28 -17.75 7.87
N ASP A 81 -1.53 -17.04 8.73
CA ASP A 81 -2.06 -16.40 9.96
C ASP A 81 -1.67 -14.91 10.11
N ASP A 82 -1.28 -14.21 9.03
CA ASP A 82 -0.98 -12.78 9.10
C ASP A 82 -2.27 -11.94 8.91
N PRO A 83 -2.83 -11.34 9.99
CA PRO A 83 -4.00 -10.47 9.87
C PRO A 83 -3.76 -9.23 9.00
N TRP A 84 -2.49 -8.81 8.80
CA TRP A 84 -2.14 -7.72 7.89
C TRP A 84 -2.37 -8.11 6.42
N LEU A 85 -1.97 -9.31 6.03
CA LEU A 85 -2.15 -9.81 4.66
C LEU A 85 -3.63 -10.01 4.32
N ALA A 86 -4.44 -10.48 5.27
CA ALA A 86 -5.88 -10.64 5.07
C ALA A 86 -6.58 -9.28 4.86
N VAL A 87 -6.29 -8.28 5.70
CA VAL A 87 -6.85 -6.94 5.59
C VAL A 87 -6.34 -6.22 4.35
N ASP A 88 -5.04 -6.30 4.05
CA ASP A 88 -4.44 -5.68 2.87
C ASP A 88 -4.97 -6.31 1.57
N ASN A 89 -5.11 -7.64 1.50
CA ASN A 89 -5.74 -8.31 0.38
C ASN A 89 -7.21 -7.92 0.23
N GLN A 90 -7.93 -7.75 1.35
CA GLN A 90 -9.31 -7.30 1.32
C GLN A 90 -9.41 -5.84 0.85
N VAL A 91 -8.55 -4.94 1.34
CA VAL A 91 -8.48 -3.54 0.89
C VAL A 91 -8.12 -3.45 -0.59
N LYS A 92 -7.11 -4.19 -1.06
CA LYS A 92 -6.74 -4.28 -2.48
C LYS A 92 -7.86 -4.84 -3.35
N ALA A 93 -8.54 -5.89 -2.88
CA ALA A 93 -9.71 -6.44 -3.56
C ALA A 93 -10.86 -5.42 -3.61
N LEU A 94 -11.04 -4.61 -2.57
CA LEU A 94 -12.05 -3.55 -2.51
C LEU A 94 -11.73 -2.39 -3.45
N GLU A 95 -10.46 -1.98 -3.55
CA GLU A 95 -10.01 -0.98 -4.51
C GLU A 95 -10.22 -1.45 -5.96
N LYS A 96 -9.87 -2.70 -6.25
CA LYS A 96 -10.16 -3.33 -7.55
C LYS A 96 -11.66 -3.45 -7.81
N SER A 97 -12.46 -3.72 -6.78
CA SER A 97 -13.92 -3.77 -6.90
C SER A 97 -14.53 -2.38 -7.15
N LYS A 98 -13.92 -1.30 -6.64
CA LYS A 98 -14.33 0.08 -6.85
C LYS A 98 -14.12 0.51 -8.31
N GLU A 99 -12.98 0.14 -8.91
CA GLU A 99 -12.71 0.37 -10.34
C GLU A 99 -13.74 -0.33 -11.23
N ASN A 100 -14.12 -1.56 -10.89
CA ASN A 100 -15.13 -2.33 -11.63
C ASN A 100 -16.57 -1.83 -11.40
N LYS A 101 -16.91 -1.30 -10.22
CA LYS A 101 -18.27 -0.83 -9.89
C LYS A 101 -18.59 0.58 -10.38
N TYR A 102 -17.58 1.44 -10.54
CA TYR A 102 -17.75 2.74 -11.20
C TYR A 102 -18.25 2.57 -12.65
N GLN A 103 -18.00 1.41 -13.25
CA GLN A 103 -18.52 1.03 -14.57
C GLN A 103 -19.95 0.44 -14.54
N SER A 104 -20.45 -0.01 -13.37
CA SER A 104 -21.69 -0.79 -13.26
C SER A 104 -22.79 -0.19 -12.36
N GLY A 105 -22.55 0.96 -11.70
CA GLY A 105 -23.60 1.77 -11.04
C GLY A 105 -24.23 1.18 -9.77
N MET A 106 -23.59 0.23 -9.08
CA MET A 106 -24.09 -0.34 -7.80
C MET A 106 -23.31 0.21 -6.59
N GLU A 107 -24.03 0.70 -5.57
CA GLU A 107 -23.46 1.05 -4.26
C GLU A 107 -23.34 -0.18 -3.36
N CYS A 108 -22.13 -0.45 -2.87
CA CYS A 108 -21.86 -1.33 -1.74
C CYS A 108 -21.50 -0.47 -0.53
N ASP A 109 -21.82 -0.95 0.69
CA ASP A 109 -21.51 -0.25 1.95
C ASP A 109 -20.00 -0.34 2.30
N LEU A 110 -19.19 0.23 1.39
CA LEU A 110 -17.74 0.24 1.38
C LEU A 110 -17.17 1.02 2.58
N ASN A 111 -18.01 1.85 3.19
CA ASN A 111 -17.65 2.74 4.28
C ASN A 111 -17.37 1.97 5.58
N GLU A 112 -18.10 0.88 5.83
CA GLU A 112 -17.92 0.07 7.03
C GLU A 112 -16.61 -0.73 7.00
N GLN A 113 -16.24 -1.28 5.85
CA GLN A 113 -14.99 -2.04 5.71
C GLN A 113 -13.76 -1.13 5.78
N TYR A 114 -13.82 0.08 5.20
CA TYR A 114 -12.76 1.06 5.39
C TYR A 114 -12.65 1.53 6.84
N ARG A 115 -13.76 1.65 7.58
CA ARG A 115 -13.74 1.99 9.02
C ARG A 115 -13.01 0.91 9.83
N GLN A 116 -13.32 -0.35 9.60
CA GLN A 116 -12.67 -1.47 10.29
C GLN A 116 -11.17 -1.54 9.98
N ALA A 117 -10.79 -1.39 8.70
CA ALA A 117 -9.38 -1.33 8.31
C ALA A 117 -8.67 -0.12 8.92
N PHE A 118 -9.32 1.04 8.96
CA PHE A 118 -8.79 2.25 9.58
C PHE A 118 -8.47 2.03 11.07
N ASP A 119 -9.41 1.46 11.84
CA ASP A 119 -9.21 1.20 13.27
C ASP A 119 -8.09 0.18 13.54
N TYR A 120 -7.96 -0.83 12.67
CA TYR A 120 -6.87 -1.81 12.74
C TYR A 120 -5.50 -1.16 12.46
N PHE A 121 -5.38 -0.43 11.34
CA PHE A 121 -4.14 0.26 10.99
C PHE A 121 -3.79 1.33 12.02
N LYS A 122 -4.78 1.98 12.63
CA LYS A 122 -4.56 2.92 13.73
C LYS A 122 -3.90 2.27 14.94
N GLN A 123 -4.44 1.14 15.41
CA GLN A 123 -3.86 0.40 16.53
C GLN A 123 -2.42 -0.07 16.22
N SER A 124 -2.19 -0.63 15.03
CA SER A 124 -0.85 -1.07 14.62
C SER A 124 0.14 0.10 14.45
N ALA A 125 -0.33 1.22 13.90
CA ALA A 125 0.48 2.43 13.76
C ALA A 125 0.87 3.04 15.12
N GLU A 126 -0.03 3.01 16.10
CA GLU A 126 0.23 3.42 17.48
C GLU A 126 1.26 2.52 18.18
N LEU A 127 1.37 1.25 17.79
CA LEU A 127 2.41 0.32 18.26
C LEU A 127 3.77 0.53 17.58
N GLY A 128 3.88 1.43 16.61
CA GLY A 128 5.16 1.78 15.96
C GLY A 128 5.44 1.05 14.65
N HIS A 129 4.51 0.25 14.13
CA HIS A 129 4.71 -0.46 12.85
C HIS A 129 4.75 0.52 11.67
N ALA A 130 5.90 0.64 11.01
CA ALA A 130 6.16 1.67 10.02
C ALA A 130 5.25 1.59 8.79
N GLU A 131 4.94 0.39 8.31
CA GLU A 131 4.04 0.13 7.19
C GLU A 131 2.58 0.45 7.56
N ALA A 132 2.16 0.13 8.78
CA ALA A 132 0.82 0.51 9.25
C ALA A 132 0.67 2.03 9.39
N GLN A 133 1.72 2.72 9.85
CA GLN A 133 1.75 4.18 9.89
C GLN A 133 1.66 4.79 8.48
N PHE A 134 2.35 4.20 7.50
CA PHE A 134 2.24 4.60 6.10
C PHE A 134 0.81 4.45 5.59
N ILE A 135 0.20 3.27 5.79
CA ILE A 135 -1.16 2.99 5.33
C ILE A 135 -2.15 3.93 6.03
N LEU A 136 -2.05 4.12 7.34
CA LEU A 136 -2.90 5.05 8.08
C LEU A 136 -2.77 6.49 7.55
N ALA A 137 -1.55 6.93 7.21
CA ALA A 137 -1.34 8.23 6.58
C ALA A 137 -2.09 8.36 5.24
N THR A 138 -2.08 7.32 4.41
CA THR A 138 -2.87 7.31 3.15
C THR A 138 -4.38 7.34 3.40
N TYR A 139 -4.86 6.68 4.45
CA TYR A 139 -6.28 6.70 4.83
C TYR A 139 -6.71 8.10 5.27
N TYR A 140 -5.92 8.78 6.10
CA TYR A 140 -6.15 10.18 6.46
C TYR A 140 -6.11 11.09 5.23
N ARG A 141 -5.15 10.90 4.32
CA ARG A 141 -5.03 11.71 3.08
C ARG A 141 -6.26 11.58 2.18
N ASP A 142 -6.78 10.36 2.04
CA ASP A 142 -7.86 10.04 1.10
C ASP A 142 -9.26 10.10 1.73
N GLY A 143 -9.34 10.27 3.05
CA GLY A 143 -10.61 10.22 3.78
C GLY A 143 -11.21 8.81 3.88
N LYS A 144 -10.40 7.76 3.74
CA LYS A 144 -10.88 6.37 3.79
C LYS A 144 -11.11 5.97 5.25
N GLY A 145 -12.32 5.50 5.57
CA GLY A 145 -12.66 5.03 6.92
C GLY A 145 -12.80 6.14 7.96
N CYS A 146 -12.60 7.40 7.58
CA CYS A 146 -12.88 8.58 8.39
C CYS A 146 -13.94 9.46 7.70
N SER A 147 -14.56 10.36 8.46
CA SER A 147 -15.67 11.19 7.95
C SER A 147 -15.25 12.19 6.87
N MET A 148 -13.99 12.66 6.89
CA MET A 148 -13.40 13.57 5.89
C MET A 148 -11.87 13.35 5.80
N PRO A 149 -11.22 13.66 4.66
CA PRO A 149 -9.77 13.73 4.55
C PRO A 149 -9.14 14.70 5.55
N ASP A 150 -8.01 14.31 6.15
CA ASP A 150 -7.22 15.10 7.10
C ASP A 150 -5.74 15.10 6.66
N ARG A 151 -5.34 16.17 5.96
CA ARG A 151 -3.99 16.28 5.38
C ARG A 151 -2.92 16.50 6.44
N GLU A 152 -3.24 17.17 7.55
CA GLU A 152 -2.29 17.42 8.62
C GLU A 152 -1.93 16.11 9.32
N LYS A 153 -2.93 15.32 9.71
CA LYS A 153 -2.69 13.98 10.26
C LYS A 153 -1.97 13.06 9.28
N ALA A 154 -2.33 13.12 8.00
CA ALA A 154 -1.61 12.34 6.99
C ALA A 154 -0.11 12.68 6.98
N CYS A 155 0.25 13.97 7.00
CA CYS A 155 1.65 14.40 7.05
C CYS A 155 2.36 13.88 8.30
N GLU A 156 1.74 14.02 9.48
CA GLU A 156 2.31 13.52 10.73
C GLU A 156 2.61 12.01 10.67
N TRP A 157 1.67 11.22 10.16
CA TRP A 157 1.84 9.77 10.05
C TRP A 157 2.85 9.36 8.97
N PHE A 158 2.95 10.09 7.85
CA PHE A 158 4.02 9.86 6.87
C PHE A 158 5.41 10.10 7.46
N PHE A 159 5.59 11.16 8.27
CA PHE A 159 6.87 11.40 8.95
C PHE A 159 7.17 10.32 9.99
N LYS A 160 6.20 9.94 10.83
CA LYS A 160 6.38 8.83 11.78
C LYS A 160 6.78 7.53 11.09
N SER A 161 6.11 7.22 9.98
CA SER A 161 6.41 6.05 9.15
C SER A 161 7.85 6.09 8.60
N ALA A 162 8.28 7.24 8.10
CA ALA A 162 9.65 7.44 7.62
C ALA A 162 10.68 7.28 8.75
N GLU A 163 10.40 7.84 9.92
CA GLU A 163 11.26 7.75 11.11
C GLU A 163 11.38 6.32 11.65
N ASN A 164 10.31 5.52 11.54
CA ASN A 164 10.30 4.11 11.92
C ASN A 164 10.80 3.15 10.83
N GLY A 165 11.32 3.68 9.71
CA GLY A 165 12.06 2.89 8.73
C GLY A 165 11.29 2.51 7.46
N SER A 166 10.05 2.97 7.27
CA SER A 166 9.32 2.70 6.02
C SER A 166 9.97 3.42 4.83
N LEU A 167 10.40 2.67 3.82
CA LEU A 167 10.96 3.22 2.58
C LEU A 167 9.94 4.08 1.82
N ALA A 168 8.68 3.63 1.77
CA ALA A 168 7.58 4.41 1.19
C ALA A 168 7.31 5.67 2.02
N GLY A 169 7.29 5.55 3.36
CA GLY A 169 7.19 6.70 4.27
C GLY A 169 8.28 7.74 4.00
N MET A 170 9.54 7.32 3.81
CA MET A 170 10.66 8.22 3.48
C MET A 170 10.45 8.97 2.17
N VAL A 171 9.96 8.32 1.11
CA VAL A 171 9.64 9.02 -0.15
C VAL A 171 8.55 10.06 0.07
N TYR A 172 7.45 9.71 0.72
CA TYR A 172 6.36 10.66 0.99
C TYR A 172 6.78 11.81 1.91
N ALA A 173 7.61 11.55 2.93
CA ALA A 173 8.21 12.59 3.76
C ALA A 173 9.06 13.56 2.91
N GLY A 174 9.80 13.03 1.94
CA GLY A 174 10.54 13.80 0.95
C GLY A 174 9.62 14.69 0.10
N GLU A 175 8.54 14.14 -0.44
CA GLU A 175 7.55 14.90 -1.23
C GLU A 175 6.89 16.01 -0.42
N ILE A 176 6.50 15.73 0.83
CA ILE A 176 5.92 16.72 1.73
C ILE A 176 6.92 17.85 1.98
N CYS A 177 8.20 17.51 2.25
CA CYS A 177 9.24 18.52 2.40
C CYS A 177 9.38 19.36 1.13
N GLN A 178 9.38 18.74 -0.05
CA GLN A 178 9.61 19.41 -1.32
C GLN A 178 8.45 20.35 -1.71
N TYR A 179 7.22 19.87 -1.66
CA TYR A 179 6.07 20.57 -2.24
C TYR A 179 5.29 21.38 -1.21
N THR A 180 5.07 20.82 -0.01
CA THR A 180 4.29 21.48 1.04
C THR A 180 5.16 22.49 1.80
N TYR A 181 6.30 22.04 2.33
CA TYR A 181 7.19 22.91 3.10
C TYR A 181 8.21 23.66 2.25
N LYS A 182 8.26 23.40 0.94
CA LYS A 182 9.18 24.05 -0.01
C LYS A 182 10.64 23.99 0.46
N ASN A 183 11.01 22.87 1.09
CA ASN A 183 12.34 22.59 1.62
C ASN A 183 12.99 21.44 0.83
N PRO A 184 13.61 21.74 -0.33
CA PRO A 184 14.22 20.73 -1.16
C PRO A 184 15.46 20.08 -0.50
N GLN A 185 16.11 20.75 0.46
CA GLN A 185 17.25 20.17 1.16
C GLN A 185 16.81 19.02 2.07
N LYS A 186 15.75 19.22 2.87
CA LYS A 186 15.15 18.14 3.66
C LYS A 186 14.55 17.04 2.79
N ALA A 187 13.96 17.40 1.64
CA ALA A 187 13.47 16.41 0.70
C ALA A 187 14.60 15.50 0.19
N LYS A 188 15.73 16.11 -0.18
CA LYS A 188 16.95 15.39 -0.60
C LYS A 188 17.42 14.39 0.45
N GLU A 189 17.46 14.79 1.71
CA GLU A 189 17.87 13.91 2.83
C GLU A 189 16.97 12.67 2.93
N TRP A 190 15.65 12.84 2.84
CA TRP A 190 14.71 11.73 2.87
C TRP A 190 14.82 10.81 1.66
N TYR A 191 14.89 11.37 0.45
CA TYR A 191 15.08 10.57 -0.76
C TYR A 191 16.42 9.83 -0.77
N GLN A 192 17.49 10.44 -0.24
CA GLN A 192 18.79 9.78 -0.06
C GLN A 192 18.71 8.60 0.93
N LYS A 193 17.99 8.74 2.04
CA LYS A 193 17.77 7.63 2.99
C LYS A 193 17.04 6.45 2.33
N ALA A 194 16.05 6.71 1.48
CA ALA A 194 15.37 5.66 0.73
C ALA A 194 16.28 5.05 -0.35
N SER A 195 17.00 5.89 -1.12
CA SER A 195 17.88 5.49 -2.21
C SER A 195 19.06 4.64 -1.73
N THR A 196 19.69 4.99 -0.60
CA THR A 196 20.81 4.22 -0.01
C THR A 196 20.41 2.82 0.47
N GLN A 197 19.11 2.58 0.66
CA GLN A 197 18.54 1.26 0.94
C GLN A 197 18.05 0.55 -0.33
N ASN A 198 18.52 0.99 -1.51
CA ASN A 198 18.17 0.46 -2.82
C ASN A 198 16.67 0.57 -3.17
N TYR A 199 15.95 1.51 -2.54
CA TYR A 199 14.56 1.78 -2.90
C TYR A 199 14.51 2.61 -4.19
N ALA A 200 14.10 1.98 -5.29
CA ALA A 200 14.08 2.59 -6.62
C ALA A 200 13.32 3.93 -6.66
N ASP A 201 12.19 4.00 -5.97
CA ASP A 201 11.37 5.21 -5.95
C ASP A 201 12.09 6.39 -5.30
N GLY A 202 12.84 6.12 -4.21
CA GLY A 202 13.71 7.11 -3.58
C GLY A 202 14.82 7.62 -4.51
N THR A 203 15.44 6.72 -5.29
CA THR A 203 16.44 7.09 -6.30
C THR A 203 15.85 7.95 -7.42
N VAL A 204 14.65 7.60 -7.90
CA VAL A 204 13.94 8.37 -8.94
C VAL A 204 13.63 9.79 -8.45
N HIS A 205 13.04 9.93 -7.27
CA HIS A 205 12.72 11.23 -6.68
C HIS A 205 13.98 12.07 -6.42
N LEU A 206 15.06 11.44 -5.94
CA LEU A 206 16.34 12.11 -5.75
C LEU A 206 16.92 12.63 -7.07
N ALA A 207 16.90 11.81 -8.12
CA ALA A 207 17.40 12.20 -9.44
C ALA A 207 16.58 13.36 -10.04
N GLN A 208 15.25 13.29 -9.95
CA GLN A 208 14.37 14.38 -10.39
C GLN A 208 14.64 15.67 -9.62
N LEU A 209 14.85 15.60 -8.30
CA LEU A 209 15.19 16.76 -7.49
C LEU A 209 16.52 17.38 -7.93
N VAL A 210 17.56 16.57 -8.15
CA VAL A 210 18.87 17.03 -8.62
C VAL A 210 18.75 17.68 -9.99
N PHE A 211 18.05 17.05 -10.94
CA PHE A 211 17.79 17.61 -12.27
C PHE A 211 17.06 18.96 -12.19
N ASN A 212 16.06 19.07 -11.32
CA ASN A 212 15.30 20.31 -11.16
C ASN A 212 16.13 21.44 -10.51
N GLN A 213 17.11 21.12 -9.67
CA GLN A 213 18.03 22.08 -9.07
C GLN A 213 19.10 22.56 -10.06
N ASN A 214 19.67 21.65 -10.85
CA ASN A 214 20.61 21.98 -11.91
C ASN A 214 20.31 21.18 -13.17
N LYS A 215 19.57 21.79 -14.11
CA LYS A 215 19.18 21.13 -15.35
C LYS A 215 20.34 20.78 -16.25
N GLU A 216 21.50 21.41 -16.10
CA GLU A 216 22.70 21.11 -16.90
C GLU A 216 23.32 19.76 -16.50
N ASP A 217 23.10 19.29 -15.27
CA ASP A 217 23.60 18.01 -14.75
C ASP A 217 22.65 16.83 -15.06
N TYR A 218 21.89 16.92 -16.15
CA TYR A 218 20.91 15.90 -16.53
C TYR A 218 21.52 14.51 -16.71
N ALA A 219 22.74 14.40 -17.22
CA ALA A 219 23.42 13.13 -17.42
C ALA A 219 23.63 12.40 -16.09
N TYR A 220 24.07 13.13 -15.06
CA TYR A 220 24.25 12.58 -13.71
C TYR A 220 22.92 12.06 -13.14
N ALA A 221 21.83 12.84 -13.27
CA ALA A 221 20.51 12.42 -12.81
C ALA A 221 20.02 11.15 -13.55
N VAL A 222 20.24 11.07 -14.86
CA VAL A 222 19.87 9.89 -15.66
C VAL A 222 20.69 8.66 -15.26
N ASP A 223 22.00 8.80 -15.10
CA ASP A 223 22.91 7.72 -14.71
C ASP A 223 22.52 7.12 -13.34
N MET A 224 22.12 7.96 -12.38
CA MET A 224 21.61 7.51 -11.08
C MET A 224 20.42 6.55 -11.22
N VAL A 225 19.45 6.88 -12.08
CA VAL A 225 18.25 6.04 -12.26
C VAL A 225 18.54 4.81 -13.13
N GLN A 226 19.45 4.93 -14.10
CA GLN A 226 19.89 3.79 -14.91
C GLN A 226 20.55 2.70 -14.05
N GLU A 227 21.35 3.07 -13.04
CA GLU A 227 21.91 2.10 -12.09
C GLU A 227 20.79 1.35 -11.37
N ALA A 228 19.77 2.06 -10.88
CA ALA A 228 18.62 1.47 -10.22
C ALA A 228 17.78 0.56 -11.15
N CYS A 229 17.87 0.72 -12.48
CA CYS A 229 17.21 -0.16 -13.43
C CYS A 229 17.87 -1.53 -13.58
N ARG A 230 19.16 -1.67 -13.23
CA ARG A 230 19.92 -2.93 -13.37
C ARG A 230 19.42 -4.04 -12.45
N THR A 231 18.70 -3.68 -11.39
CA THR A 231 18.04 -4.62 -10.47
C THR A 231 16.66 -5.08 -10.95
N HIS A 232 16.33 -4.87 -12.24
CA HIS A 232 15.04 -5.20 -12.85
C HIS A 232 13.81 -4.52 -12.21
N ASN A 233 13.98 -3.37 -11.56
CA ASN A 233 12.90 -2.67 -10.90
C ASN A 233 12.01 -1.88 -11.89
N LYS A 234 10.72 -2.24 -11.98
CA LYS A 234 9.73 -1.57 -12.87
C LYS A 234 9.57 -0.07 -12.56
N ILE A 235 9.62 0.33 -11.30
CA ILE A 235 9.51 1.74 -10.87
C ILE A 235 10.70 2.53 -11.39
N ALA A 236 11.92 1.98 -11.26
CA ALA A 236 13.13 2.62 -11.80
C ALA A 236 13.03 2.83 -13.32
N LYS A 237 12.54 1.81 -14.06
CA LYS A 237 12.34 1.93 -15.51
C LYS A 237 11.36 3.04 -15.87
N GLN A 238 10.22 3.11 -15.18
CA GLN A 238 9.22 4.16 -15.41
C GLN A 238 9.77 5.55 -15.06
N GLY A 239 10.46 5.67 -13.93
CA GLY A 239 11.14 6.90 -13.53
C GLY A 239 12.21 7.34 -14.53
N LEU A 240 12.97 6.40 -15.08
CA LEU A 240 13.98 6.67 -16.11
C LEU A 240 13.34 7.22 -17.39
N ILE A 241 12.23 6.62 -17.84
CA ILE A 241 11.49 7.11 -19.01
C ILE A 241 11.01 8.54 -18.77
N SER A 242 10.40 8.80 -17.61
CA SER A 242 9.92 10.14 -17.25
C SER A 242 11.05 11.15 -17.25
N LEU A 243 12.16 10.83 -16.59
CA LEU A 243 13.33 11.72 -16.51
C LEU A 243 13.94 11.97 -17.89
N CYS A 244 14.06 10.94 -18.74
CA CYS A 244 14.55 11.11 -20.11
C CYS A 244 13.66 12.07 -20.90
N ASN A 245 12.32 11.97 -20.76
CA ASN A 245 11.39 12.88 -21.42
C ASN A 245 11.55 14.32 -20.92
N ASP A 246 11.76 14.52 -19.62
CA ASP A 246 12.01 15.86 -19.04
C ASP A 246 13.33 16.45 -19.55
N VAL A 247 14.37 15.63 -19.67
CA VAL A 247 15.67 16.01 -20.26
C VAL A 247 15.51 16.39 -21.72
N VAL A 248 14.80 15.58 -22.51
CA VAL A 248 14.50 15.89 -23.92
C VAL A 248 13.74 17.21 -24.04
N HIS A 249 12.74 17.45 -23.19
CA HIS A 249 12.00 18.71 -23.18
C HIS A 249 12.92 19.91 -22.86
N TYR A 250 13.80 19.77 -21.86
CA TYR A 250 14.79 20.78 -21.52
C TYR A 250 15.76 21.06 -22.68
N LEU A 251 16.33 20.02 -23.28
CA LEU A 251 17.27 20.13 -24.40
C LEU A 251 16.60 20.77 -25.63
N ASN A 252 15.34 20.44 -25.91
CA ASN A 252 14.57 21.11 -26.97
C ASN A 252 14.42 22.62 -26.72
N SER A 253 14.09 23.01 -25.48
CA SER A 253 14.02 24.44 -25.11
C SER A 253 15.39 25.13 -25.23
N LYS A 254 16.48 24.45 -24.83
CA LYS A 254 17.85 24.94 -24.96
C LYS A 254 18.27 25.10 -26.42
N MET A 255 17.92 24.15 -27.28
CA MET A 255 18.19 24.17 -28.72
C MET A 255 17.56 25.39 -29.40
N GLN A 256 16.32 25.73 -29.06
CA GLN A 256 15.62 26.90 -29.60
C GLN A 256 16.33 28.22 -29.29
N LYS A 257 16.96 28.32 -28.12
CA LYS A 257 17.66 29.52 -27.64
C LYS A 257 19.13 29.58 -28.08
N THR A 258 19.69 28.47 -28.56
CA THR A 258 21.11 28.36 -28.91
C THR A 258 21.38 29.01 -30.28
N GLN A 259 22.43 29.81 -30.39
CA GLN A 259 22.95 30.31 -31.67
C GLN A 259 24.07 29.41 -32.20
N GLY A 260 24.21 29.34 -33.52
CA GLY A 260 25.25 28.54 -34.19
C GLY A 260 24.82 27.10 -34.51
N ASN A 261 25.15 26.65 -35.72
CA ASN A 261 24.72 25.34 -36.23
C ASN A 261 25.40 24.16 -35.53
N LEU A 262 26.68 24.30 -35.17
CA LEU A 262 27.46 23.23 -34.53
C LEU A 262 26.89 22.89 -33.13
N SER A 263 26.62 23.91 -32.31
CA SER A 263 26.03 23.74 -30.98
C SER A 263 24.63 23.14 -31.04
N LYS A 264 23.81 23.52 -32.05
CA LYS A 264 22.49 22.90 -32.28
C LYS A 264 22.60 21.43 -32.67
N GLN A 265 23.58 21.06 -33.51
CA GLN A 265 23.83 19.67 -33.88
C GLN A 265 24.21 18.82 -32.66
N GLN A 266 25.06 19.34 -31.77
CA GLN A 266 25.43 18.65 -30.52
C GLN A 266 24.21 18.42 -29.62
N ILE A 267 23.37 19.45 -29.42
CA ILE A 267 22.13 19.30 -28.62
C ILE A 267 21.18 18.26 -29.26
N MET A 268 21.07 18.25 -30.59
CA MET A 268 20.24 17.27 -31.30
C MET A 268 20.74 15.83 -31.13
N GLN A 269 22.06 15.61 -31.03
CA GLN A 269 22.62 14.29 -30.74
C GLN A 269 22.25 13.82 -29.33
N GLU A 270 22.34 14.71 -28.33
CA GLU A 270 21.92 14.38 -26.96
C GLU A 270 20.40 14.12 -26.87
N ILE A 271 19.56 14.88 -27.58
CA ILE A 271 18.11 14.61 -27.65
C ILE A 271 17.87 13.18 -28.15
N LYS A 272 18.47 12.80 -29.28
CA LYS A 272 18.32 11.45 -29.86
C LYS A 272 18.81 10.35 -28.93
N LYS A 273 19.86 10.61 -28.15
CA LYS A 273 20.39 9.69 -27.14
C LYS A 273 19.33 9.39 -26.07
N TYR A 274 18.73 10.42 -25.45
CA TYR A 274 17.74 10.21 -24.38
C TYR A 274 16.39 9.73 -24.91
N GLU A 275 15.98 10.10 -26.13
CA GLU A 275 14.81 9.50 -26.79
C GLU A 275 14.99 8.00 -27.03
N SER A 276 16.18 7.59 -27.52
CA SER A 276 16.51 6.17 -27.72
C SER A 276 16.54 5.42 -26.40
N LEU A 277 17.08 6.05 -25.36
CA LEU A 277 17.11 5.48 -24.01
C LEU A 277 15.70 5.28 -23.45
N ALA A 278 14.82 6.27 -23.52
CA ALA A 278 13.43 6.15 -23.07
C ALA A 278 12.70 5.01 -23.81
N LYS A 279 12.90 4.91 -25.13
CA LYS A 279 12.32 3.82 -25.94
C LYS A 279 12.81 2.45 -25.51
N MET A 280 14.11 2.29 -25.25
CA MET A 280 14.70 1.02 -24.80
C MET A 280 14.03 0.48 -23.53
N TYR A 281 13.64 1.36 -22.61
CA TYR A 281 13.03 0.98 -21.33
C TYR A 281 11.50 0.89 -21.37
N SER A 282 10.87 1.24 -22.49
CA SER A 282 9.41 1.20 -22.69
C SER A 282 8.88 -0.18 -23.10
N TYR A 283 9.75 -1.11 -23.52
CA TYR A 283 9.45 -2.48 -23.92
C TYR A 283 9.86 -3.49 -22.83
#